data_AF-A0A840BH83-F1
#
_entry.id   AF-A0A840BH83-F1
#
_cell.length_a   1.000
_cell.length_b   1.000
_cell.length_c   1.000
_cell.angle_alpha   90.00
_cell.angle_beta   90.00
_cell.angle_gamma   90.00
#
_symmetry.space_group_name_H-M   'P 1'
#
loop_
_entity.id
_entity.type
_entity.pdbx_description
1 polymer ?
#
loop_
_entity_poly.entity_id
_entity_poly.type
_entity_poly.pdbx_seq_one_letter_code
_entity_poly.pdbx_strand_id
1 'polypeptide(L)' 'MALEILFGTDIGLLSLFTIVFVLGMGGYLWHFARKHMQDEEEHLHPH' A
#
# COMPACT_ATOMS: atom_id res chain seq x y z
N MET A 1 7.05 -25.92 -14.99
CA MET A 1 8.39 -25.73 -14.40
C MET A 1 8.51 -24.40 -13.66
N ALA A 2 8.49 -23.23 -14.32
CA ALA A 2 8.72 -21.94 -13.64
C ALA A 2 7.54 -21.41 -12.79
N LEU A 3 6.30 -21.57 -13.25
CA LEU A 3 5.11 -21.18 -12.48
C LEU A 3 4.92 -22.01 -11.20
N GLU A 4 5.30 -23.29 -11.24
CA GLU A 4 5.19 -24.21 -10.12
C GLU A 4 6.21 -23.93 -9.02
N ILE A 5 7.38 -23.40 -9.37
CA ILE A 5 8.39 -22.96 -8.38
C ILE A 5 7.95 -21.65 -7.72
N LEU A 6 7.34 -20.73 -8.47
CA LEU A 6 6.87 -19.44 -7.94
C LEU A 6 5.64 -19.59 -7.04
N PHE A 7 4.74 -20.53 -7.33
CA PHE A 7 3.54 -20.79 -6.53
C PHE A 7 3.66 -21.98 -5.55
N GLY A 8 4.64 -22.88 -5.74
CA GLY A 8 4.80 -24.09 -4.94
C GLY A 8 5.90 -24.02 -3.88
N THR A 9 6.76 -22.99 -3.89
CA THR A 9 7.80 -22.79 -2.87
C THR A 9 7.35 -21.73 -1.88
N ASP A 10 7.49 -21.99 -0.57
CA ASP A 10 7.12 -21.07 0.53
C ASP A 10 7.65 -19.64 0.33
N ILE A 11 8.83 -19.54 -0.29
CA ILE A 11 9.53 -18.28 -0.57
C ILE A 11 8.79 -17.43 -1.62
N GLY A 12 8.18 -18.06 -2.63
CA GLY A 12 7.48 -17.34 -3.70
C GLY A 12 6.19 -16.68 -3.21
N LEU A 13 5.44 -17.39 -2.36
CA LEU A 13 4.21 -16.88 -1.76
C LEU A 13 4.51 -15.75 -0.75
N LEU A 14 5.54 -15.91 0.09
CA LEU A 14 5.97 -14.87 1.03
C LEU A 14 6.49 -13.61 0.32
N SER A 15 7.23 -13.77 -0.77
CA SER A 15 7.70 -12.64 -1.57
C SER A 15 6.54 -11.88 -2.22
N LEU A 16 5.59 -12.60 -2.82
CA LEU A 16 4.39 -12.00 -3.41
C LEU A 16 3.55 -11.27 -2.34
N PHE A 17 3.35 -11.90 -1.18
CA PHE A 17 2.65 -11.28 -0.05
C PHE A 17 3.34 -10.00 0.39
N THR A 18 4.67 -10.02 0.52
CA THR A 18 5.46 -8.84 0.91
C THR A 18 5.31 -7.70 -0.09
N ILE A 19 5.38 -7.99 -1.39
CA ILE A 19 5.20 -6.99 -2.45
C ILE A 19 3.81 -6.36 -2.35
N VAL A 20 2.77 -7.18 -2.25
CA VAL A 20 1.38 -6.69 -2.11
C VAL A 20 1.22 -5.89 -0.82
N PHE A 21 1.81 -6.34 0.29
CA PHE A 21 1.76 -5.66 1.57
C PHE A 21 2.41 -4.27 1.49
N VAL A 22 3.63 -4.16 0.96
CA VAL A 22 4.34 -2.88 0.82
C VAL A 22 3.61 -1.93 -0.12
N LEU A 23 3.11 -2.43 -1.26
CA LEU A 23 2.31 -1.61 -2.20
C LEU A 23 1.00 -1.15 -1.57
N GLY A 24 0.32 -2.04 -0.83
CA GLY A 24 -0.89 -1.71 -0.09
C GLY A 24 -0.64 -0.67 0.99
N MET A 25 0.44 -0.81 1.76
CA MET A 25 0.82 0.14 2.81
C MET A 25 1.20 1.50 2.23
N GLY A 26 1.96 1.52 1.13
CA GLY A 26 2.33 2.75 0.43
C GLY A 26 1.10 3.49 -0.14
N GLY A 27 0.19 2.74 -0.79
CA GLY A 27 -1.07 3.29 -1.29
C GLY A 27 -2.01 3.76 -0.17
N TYR A 28 -2.11 3.00 0.91
CA TYR A 28 -2.90 3.36 2.09
C TYR A 28 -2.38 4.65 2.74
N LEU A 29 -1.06 4.76 2.92
CA LEU A 29 -0.45 5.95 3.51
C LEU A 29 -0.64 7.18 2.61
N TRP A 30 -0.51 7.04 1.28
CA TRP A 30 -0.83 8.12 0.36
C TRP A 30 -2.31 8.51 0.46
N HIS A 31 -3.23 7.55 0.42
CA HIS A 31 -4.66 7.83 0.55
C HIS A 31 -4.98 8.53 1.88
N PHE A 32 -4.40 8.05 2.98
CA PHE A 32 -4.56 8.63 4.32
C PHE A 32 -3.99 10.05 4.39
N ALA A 33 -2.77 10.27 3.91
CA ALA A 33 -2.13 11.58 3.90
C ALA A 33 -2.90 12.58 3.03
N ARG A 34 -3.37 12.14 1.85
CA ARG A 34 -4.19 12.99 0.96
C ARG A 34 -5.52 13.36 1.62
N LYS A 35 -6.18 12.42 2.29
CA LYS A 35 -7.41 12.69 3.02
C LYS A 35 -7.18 13.65 4.19
N HIS A 36 -6.08 13.49 4.93
CA HIS A 36 -5.78 14.34 6.08
C HIS A 36 -5.38 15.77 5.67
N MET A 37 -4.61 15.93 4.59
CA MET A 37 -4.26 17.24 4.06
C MET A 37 -5.47 18.02 3.55
N GLN A 38 -6.48 17.35 3.00
CA GLN A 38 -7.73 18.01 2.58
C GLN A 38 -8.50 18.59 3.77
N ASP A 39 -8.46 17.92 4.93
CA ASP A 39 -9.12 18.40 6.15
C ASP A 39 -8.35 19.55 6.81
N GLU A 40 -7.02 19.65 6.60
CA GLU A 40 -6.19 20.75 7.12
C GLU A 40 -6.34 22.07 6.32
N GLU A 41 -6.66 21.99 5.03
CA GLU A 41 -6.86 23.17 4.18
C GLU A 41 -8.18 23.90 4.48
N GLU A 42 -9.23 23.19 4.93
CA GLU A 42 -10.54 23.79 5.21
C GLU A 42 -10.56 24.61 6.52
N HIS A 43 -9.68 24.31 7.48
CA HIS A 43 -9.62 25.00 8.77
C HIS A 43 -8.70 26.24 8.79
N LEU A 44 -8.00 26.57 7.70
CA LEU A 44 -7.05 27.70 7.65
C LEU A 44 -7.65 29.02 7.08
N HIS A 45 -8.90 29.00 6.60
CA HIS A 45 -9.61 30.21 6.16
C HIS A 45 -10.89 30.46 6.98
N PRO A 46 -10.79 30.95 8.23
CA PRO A 46 -11.90 31.62 8.87
C PRO A 46 -12.12 32.97 8.16
N HIS A 47 -13.17 33.06 7.36
CA HIS A 47 -13.72 34.32 6.87
C HIS A 47 -14.67 34.95 7.90
#